data_AF-A0A3D4LK02-F1
#
_entry.id   AF-A0A3D4LK02-F1
#
_cell.length_a   1.000
_cell.length_b   1.000
_cell.length_c   1.000
_cell.angle_alpha   90.00
_cell.angle_beta   90.00
_cell.angle_gamma   90.00
#
_symmetry.space_group_name_H-M   'P 1'
#
loop_
_entity.id
_entity.type
_entity.pdbx_description
1 polymer ?
#
loop_
_entity_poly.entity_id
_entity_poly.type
_entity_poly.pdbx_seq_one_letter_code
_entity_poly.pdbx_strand_id
1 'polypeptide(L)'
;TVDFIHDEKAKNVTLTARGINKAERYFNVENLADQENMEITHHINQALKAQNTMKKDIDYIVKDGEVLIVDEFTGRIMYGRRYSNGLHQAIEAKERIEVRKESKTLATITFQNYFRMYKKLSGMTGTAKTEEIEFREIYGVDVIEIPTNKPVVRDDFQDVVYKGEIGKFRSVINEIIEKHQTGQPVLVGTISIEKSEILSKILKKQGIKHEVLNAKQHDKEAEIVAQAGRLGSVTIATNMAGRGTDIV
;
A
#
# COMPACT_ATOMS: atom_id res chain seq x y z
N THR A 1 7.14 51.73 -13.72
CA THR A 1 6.62 50.59 -14.51
C THR A 1 7.14 49.30 -13.90
N VAL A 2 6.27 48.51 -13.27
CA VAL A 2 6.63 47.37 -12.41
C VAL A 2 6.54 46.04 -13.16
N ASP A 3 7.30 45.03 -12.74
CA ASP A 3 7.32 43.68 -13.37
C ASP A 3 6.09 42.84 -12.98
N PHE A 4 5.48 43.08 -11.82
CA PHE A 4 4.25 42.41 -11.36
C PHE A 4 3.42 43.35 -10.45
N ILE A 5 2.16 42.99 -10.24
CA ILE A 5 1.23 43.66 -9.32
C ILE A 5 0.95 42.69 -8.17
N HIS A 6 1.10 43.15 -6.93
CA HIS A 6 0.77 42.39 -5.73
C HIS A 6 -0.48 42.99 -5.08
N ASP A 7 -1.52 42.16 -4.94
CA ASP A 7 -2.70 42.49 -4.15
C ASP A 7 -2.59 41.78 -2.79
N GLU A 8 -2.25 42.57 -1.77
CA GLU A 8 -2.06 42.06 -0.40
C GLU A 8 -3.39 41.59 0.22
N LYS A 9 -4.52 42.21 -0.14
CA LYS A 9 -5.83 41.80 0.37
C LYS A 9 -6.28 40.48 -0.24
N ALA A 10 -6.08 40.33 -1.54
CA ALA A 10 -6.43 39.10 -2.26
C ALA A 10 -5.37 37.99 -2.10
N LYS A 11 -4.24 38.27 -1.44
CA LYS A 11 -3.09 37.36 -1.34
C LYS A 11 -2.71 36.80 -2.74
N ASN A 12 -2.66 37.69 -3.73
CA ASN A 12 -2.47 37.32 -5.14
C ASN A 12 -1.41 38.18 -5.83
N VAL A 13 -0.72 37.61 -6.81
CA VAL A 13 0.31 38.28 -7.62
C VAL A 13 0.05 38.02 -9.08
N THR A 14 0.06 39.08 -9.90
CA THR A 14 -0.16 39.00 -11.34
C THR A 14 1.00 39.66 -12.08
N LEU A 15 1.56 38.98 -13.09
CA LEU A 15 2.59 39.56 -13.96
C LEU A 15 2.02 40.72 -14.78
N THR A 16 2.81 41.77 -14.97
CA THR A 16 2.49 42.82 -15.96
C THR A 16 3.03 42.43 -17.33
N ALA A 17 2.61 43.14 -18.39
CA ALA A 17 3.17 42.95 -19.74
C ALA A 17 4.71 43.05 -19.77
N ARG A 18 5.30 43.90 -18.91
CA ARG A 18 6.76 44.01 -18.76
C ARG A 18 7.36 42.76 -18.10
N GLY A 19 6.71 42.22 -17.07
CA GLY A 19 7.13 40.98 -16.42
C GLY A 19 7.07 39.78 -17.36
N ILE A 20 6.02 39.70 -18.19
CA ILE A 20 5.86 38.67 -19.23
C ILE A 20 7.05 38.72 -20.20
N ASN A 21 7.32 39.90 -20.78
CA ASN A 21 8.48 40.09 -21.69
C ASN A 21 9.82 39.71 -21.04
N LYS A 22 9.98 39.95 -19.74
CA LYS A 22 11.19 39.59 -19.01
C LYS A 22 11.30 38.08 -18.80
N ALA A 23 10.20 37.42 -18.48
CA ALA A 23 10.14 35.97 -18.34
C ALA A 23 10.40 35.28 -19.68
N GLU A 24 9.78 35.75 -20.77
CA GLU A 24 10.00 35.25 -22.14
C GLU A 24 11.48 35.29 -22.53
N ARG A 25 12.16 36.41 -22.28
CA ARG A 25 13.60 36.53 -22.52
C ARG A 25 14.45 35.63 -21.63
N TYR A 26 14.08 35.46 -20.37
CA TYR A 26 14.83 34.64 -19.42
C TYR A 26 14.75 33.15 -19.75
N PHE A 27 13.54 32.67 -20.08
CA PHE A 27 13.28 31.27 -20.44
C PHE A 27 13.49 30.97 -21.93
N ASN A 28 13.78 32.00 -22.73
CA ASN A 28 13.96 31.92 -24.18
C ASN A 28 12.73 31.32 -24.89
N VAL A 29 11.54 31.84 -24.56
CA VAL A 29 10.25 31.44 -25.15
C VAL A 29 9.62 32.63 -25.89
N GLU A 30 8.95 32.37 -27.00
CA GLU A 30 8.34 33.43 -27.83
C GLU A 30 7.08 34.02 -27.20
N ASN A 31 6.23 33.16 -26.64
CA ASN A 31 5.00 33.56 -25.97
C ASN A 31 4.76 32.70 -24.73
N LEU A 32 4.76 33.34 -23.56
CA LEU A 32 4.54 32.66 -22.28
C LEU A 32 3.13 32.09 -22.13
N ALA A 33 2.16 32.59 -22.89
CA ALA A 33 0.76 32.13 -22.84
C ALA A 33 0.49 30.86 -23.66
N ASP A 34 1.46 30.36 -24.43
CA ASP A 34 1.29 29.17 -25.25
C ASP A 34 1.11 27.91 -24.38
N GLN A 35 0.38 26.93 -24.91
CA GLN A 35 0.06 25.69 -24.20
C GLN A 35 1.31 24.91 -23.78
N GLU A 36 2.36 24.96 -24.60
CA GLU A 36 3.66 24.33 -24.33
C GLU A 36 4.38 24.96 -23.12
N ASN A 37 4.08 26.22 -22.82
CA ASN A 37 4.70 27.00 -21.73
C ASN A 37 3.84 27.06 -20.45
N MET A 38 2.71 26.35 -20.40
CA MET A 38 1.80 26.39 -19.25
C MET A 38 2.47 26.01 -17.93
N GLU A 39 3.39 25.05 -17.93
CA GLU A 39 4.13 24.66 -16.72
C GLU A 39 5.09 25.77 -16.25
N ILE A 40 5.79 26.43 -17.17
CA ILE A 40 6.69 27.55 -16.87
C ILE A 40 5.88 28.70 -16.26
N THR A 41 4.76 29.06 -16.90
CA THR A 41 3.83 30.08 -16.41
C THR A 41 3.28 29.74 -15.03
N HIS A 42 2.90 28.49 -14.81
CA HIS A 42 2.45 28.01 -13.51
C HIS A 42 3.54 28.18 -12.44
N HIS A 43 4.77 27.71 -12.70
CA HIS A 43 5.89 27.82 -11.76
C HIS A 43 6.29 29.26 -11.46
N ILE A 44 6.29 30.16 -12.46
CA ILE A 44 6.57 31.59 -12.24
C ILE A 44 5.51 32.19 -11.30
N ASN A 45 4.23 31.89 -11.53
CA ASN A 45 3.16 32.39 -10.67
C ASN A 45 3.27 31.85 -9.23
N GLN A 46 3.60 30.57 -9.05
CA GLN A 46 3.83 30.01 -7.71
C GLN A 46 5.07 30.61 -7.03
N ALA A 47 6.16 30.83 -7.77
CA ALA A 47 7.36 31.49 -7.25
C ALA A 47 7.08 32.93 -6.82
N LEU A 48 6.33 33.69 -7.62
CA LEU A 48 5.92 35.05 -7.28
C LEU A 48 5.01 35.09 -6.06
N LYS A 49 4.06 34.15 -5.97
CA LYS A 49 3.18 34.02 -4.81
C LYS A 49 3.96 33.65 -3.55
N ALA A 50 4.84 32.65 -3.62
CA ALA A 50 5.71 32.26 -2.52
C ALA A 50 6.59 33.44 -2.06
N GLN A 51 7.15 34.22 -3.00
CA GLN A 51 8.03 35.33 -2.66
C GLN A 51 7.30 36.51 -2.02
N ASN A 52 6.16 36.93 -2.58
CA ASN A 52 5.54 38.22 -2.24
C ASN A 52 4.36 38.10 -1.27
N THR A 53 3.66 36.97 -1.28
CA THR A 53 2.45 36.77 -0.48
C THR A 53 2.73 35.94 0.77
N MET A 54 3.58 34.91 0.68
CA MET A 54 3.85 34.00 1.80
C MET A 54 5.00 34.53 2.66
N LYS A 55 4.75 34.81 3.93
CA LYS A 55 5.72 35.37 4.88
C LYS A 55 6.17 34.31 5.89
N LYS A 56 7.49 34.21 6.05
CA LYS A 56 8.12 33.40 7.10
C LYS A 56 7.73 33.94 8.48
N ASP A 57 7.52 33.05 9.43
CA ASP A 57 7.08 33.32 10.80
C ASP A 57 5.65 33.89 10.93
N ILE A 58 4.90 33.92 9.81
CA ILE A 58 3.48 34.31 9.77
C ILE A 58 2.66 33.18 9.14
N ASP A 59 2.92 32.87 7.86
CA ASP A 59 2.18 31.83 7.14
C ASP A 59 2.84 30.44 7.29
N TYR A 60 4.15 30.41 7.45
CA TYR A 60 4.93 29.18 7.63
C TYR A 60 6.20 29.44 8.46
N ILE A 61 6.77 28.37 9.01
CA ILE A 61 8.11 28.38 9.63
C ILE A 61 9.01 27.37 8.90
N VAL A 62 10.32 27.57 9.03
CA VAL A 62 11.32 26.60 8.53
C VAL A 62 12.00 25.96 9.74
N LYS A 63 11.88 24.64 9.86
CA LYS A 63 12.48 23.89 10.96
C LYS A 63 13.03 22.56 10.44
N ASP A 64 14.24 22.20 10.86
CA ASP A 64 14.90 20.93 10.50
C ASP A 64 14.96 20.67 8.98
N GLY A 65 15.08 21.74 8.18
CA GLY A 65 15.09 21.66 6.72
C GLY A 65 13.71 21.44 6.08
N GLU A 66 12.62 21.63 6.83
CA GLU A 66 11.23 21.49 6.35
C GLU A 66 10.44 22.78 6.49
N VAL A 67 9.55 23.04 5.53
CA VAL A 67 8.53 24.10 5.63
C VAL A 67 7.33 23.54 6.38
N LEU A 68 7.00 24.14 7.53
CA LEU A 68 5.83 23.80 8.32
C LEU A 68 4.81 24.92 8.26
N ILE A 69 3.56 24.58 7.92
CA ILE A 69 2.47 25.55 7.78
C ILE A 69 2.02 26.03 9.16
N VAL A 70 1.77 27.33 9.30
CA VAL A 70 1.18 27.93 10.50
C VAL A 70 -0.29 28.25 10.22
N ASP A 71 -1.15 27.87 11.16
CA ASP A 71 -2.57 28.22 11.12
C ASP A 71 -2.74 29.72 11.44
N GLU A 72 -3.33 30.48 10.51
CA GLU A 72 -3.46 31.95 10.60
C GLU A 72 -4.35 32.41 11.78
N PHE A 73 -5.25 31.56 12.29
CA PHE A 73 -6.14 31.91 13.41
C PHE A 73 -5.54 31.55 14.76
N THR A 74 -4.83 30.43 14.85
CA THR A 74 -4.38 29.87 16.13
C THR A 74 -2.87 29.97 16.36
N GLY A 75 -2.09 30.26 15.32
CA GLY A 75 -0.62 30.25 15.36
C GLY A 75 -0.03 28.85 15.55
N ARG A 76 -0.84 27.79 15.44
CA ARG A 76 -0.38 26.41 15.63
C ARG A 76 0.30 25.87 14.37
N ILE A 77 1.33 25.06 14.59
CA ILE A 77 2.06 24.36 13.53
C ILE A 77 1.22 23.17 13.05
N MET A 78 0.96 23.11 11.74
CA MET A 78 0.19 22.05 11.10
C MET A 78 1.09 20.95 10.53
N TYR A 79 1.49 20.00 11.37
CA TYR A 79 2.32 18.87 10.93
C TYR A 79 1.64 18.03 9.84
N GLY A 80 2.43 17.58 8.86
CA GLY A 80 1.98 16.72 7.76
C GLY A 80 1.16 17.42 6.66
N ARG A 81 0.86 18.72 6.80
CA ARG A 81 0.19 19.49 5.75
C ARG A 81 1.21 20.13 4.81
N ARG A 82 0.88 20.13 3.52
CA ARG A 82 1.62 20.84 2.46
C ARG A 82 0.67 21.76 1.70
N TYR A 83 1.20 22.85 1.15
CA TYR A 83 0.42 23.71 0.25
C TYR A 83 0.22 22.99 -1.09
N SER A 84 -0.94 23.19 -1.72
CA SER A 84 -1.29 22.58 -3.00
C SER A 84 -0.71 23.33 -4.20
N ASN A 85 -0.85 22.75 -5.40
CA ASN A 85 -0.55 23.38 -6.69
C ASN A 85 0.89 23.91 -6.80
N GLY A 86 1.87 23.17 -6.31
CA GLY A 86 3.29 23.55 -6.42
C GLY A 86 3.75 24.69 -5.50
N LEU A 87 2.85 25.31 -4.72
CA LEU A 87 3.21 26.43 -3.84
C LEU A 87 4.18 26.02 -2.74
N HIS A 88 4.05 24.80 -2.21
CA HIS A 88 4.91 24.34 -1.12
C HIS A 88 6.36 24.19 -1.60
N GLN A 89 6.55 23.63 -2.80
CA GLN A 89 7.84 23.50 -3.47
C GLN A 89 8.43 24.87 -3.81
N ALA A 90 7.59 25.83 -4.21
CA ALA A 90 8.02 27.21 -4.45
C ALA A 90 8.53 27.88 -3.15
N ILE A 91 7.92 27.61 -2.00
CA ILE A 91 8.40 28.09 -0.70
C ILE A 91 9.69 27.37 -0.29
N GLU A 92 9.78 26.05 -0.47
CA GLU A 92 11.02 25.29 -0.24
C GLU A 92 12.19 25.87 -1.08
N ALA A 93 11.95 26.16 -2.36
CA ALA A 93 12.92 26.79 -3.25
C ALA A 93 13.29 28.21 -2.81
N LYS A 94 12.30 29.02 -2.39
CA LYS A 94 12.51 30.37 -1.83
C LYS A 94 13.43 30.35 -0.61
N GLU A 95 13.21 29.41 0.30
CA GLU A 95 14.00 29.26 1.54
C GLU A 95 15.32 28.51 1.32
N ARG A 96 15.62 28.12 0.07
CA ARG A 96 16.85 27.41 -0.34
C ARG A 96 17.06 26.09 0.40
N ILE A 97 15.97 25.38 0.69
CA ILE A 97 16.01 24.04 1.26
C ILE A 97 15.74 22.99 0.17
N GLU A 98 16.01 21.72 0.48
CA GLU A 98 15.83 20.64 -0.47
C GLU A 98 14.36 20.52 -0.89
N VAL A 99 14.09 20.74 -2.18
CA VAL A 99 12.74 20.64 -2.74
C VAL A 99 12.35 19.18 -2.88
N ARG A 100 11.36 18.76 -2.10
CA ARG A 100 10.90 17.37 -2.13
C ARG A 100 10.00 17.15 -3.33
N LYS A 101 10.30 16.12 -4.12
CA LYS A 101 9.43 15.70 -5.23
C LYS A 101 8.01 15.46 -4.72
N GLU A 102 7.04 16.01 -5.43
CA GLU A 102 5.63 15.73 -5.16
C GLU A 102 5.35 14.28 -5.52
N SER A 103 4.91 13.46 -4.55
CA SER A 103 4.22 12.22 -4.90
C SER A 103 2.82 12.61 -5.34
N LYS A 104 2.61 12.68 -6.66
CA LYS A 104 1.32 13.03 -7.24
C LYS A 104 0.55 11.76 -7.57
N THR A 105 -0.59 11.56 -6.91
CA THR A 105 -1.53 10.51 -7.28
C THR A 105 -2.19 10.90 -8.60
N LEU A 106 -1.77 10.30 -9.71
CA LEU A 106 -2.32 10.57 -11.05
C LEU A 106 -3.69 9.92 -11.26
N ALA A 107 -3.88 8.72 -10.71
CA ALA A 107 -5.12 7.97 -10.75
C ALA A 107 -5.28 7.18 -9.45
N THR A 108 -6.52 7.06 -8.99
CA THR A 108 -6.86 6.23 -7.83
C THR A 108 -8.24 5.62 -8.03
N ILE A 109 -8.37 4.35 -7.68
CA ILE A 109 -9.66 3.65 -7.65
C ILE A 109 -9.58 2.56 -6.59
N THR A 110 -10.66 2.37 -5.85
CA THR A 110 -10.78 1.24 -4.92
C THR A 110 -11.25 0.00 -5.66
N PHE A 111 -10.95 -1.21 -5.17
CA PHE A 111 -11.47 -2.44 -5.79
C PHE A 111 -13.00 -2.45 -5.84
N GLN A 112 -13.66 -1.91 -4.83
CA GLN A 112 -15.11 -1.73 -4.79
C GLN A 112 -15.60 -0.97 -6.03
N ASN A 113 -15.04 0.22 -6.28
CA ASN A 113 -15.44 1.05 -7.40
C ASN A 113 -15.02 0.46 -8.74
N TYR A 114 -13.82 -0.14 -8.81
CA TYR A 114 -13.30 -0.76 -10.02
C TYR A 114 -14.19 -1.91 -10.51
N PHE A 115 -14.59 -2.83 -9.63
CA PHE A 115 -15.45 -3.95 -10.02
C PHE A 115 -16.89 -3.54 -10.32
N ARG A 116 -17.39 -2.46 -9.70
CA ARG A 116 -18.72 -1.91 -10.03
C ARG A 116 -18.82 -1.34 -11.44
N MET A 117 -17.70 -1.08 -12.12
CA MET A 117 -17.70 -0.62 -13.51
C MET A 117 -18.03 -1.73 -14.52
N TYR A 118 -17.95 -3.01 -14.12
CA TYR A 118 -18.26 -4.13 -15.00
C TYR A 118 -19.77 -4.28 -15.20
N LYS A 119 -20.22 -4.45 -16.45
CA LYS A 119 -21.64 -4.66 -16.79
C LYS A 119 -22.22 -5.93 -16.13
N LYS A 120 -21.39 -6.96 -15.96
CA LYS A 120 -21.74 -8.21 -15.29
C LYS A 120 -20.58 -8.61 -14.40
N LEU A 121 -20.89 -8.90 -13.14
CA LEU A 121 -19.93 -9.33 -12.13
C LEU A 121 -20.36 -10.70 -11.58
N SER A 122 -19.39 -11.58 -11.42
CA SER A 122 -19.56 -12.91 -10.83
C SER A 122 -18.23 -13.36 -10.22
N GLY A 123 -18.28 -14.24 -9.22
CA GLY A 123 -17.09 -14.78 -8.58
C GLY A 123 -17.35 -16.16 -7.99
N MET A 124 -16.27 -16.82 -7.56
CA MET A 124 -16.32 -18.14 -6.92
C MET A 124 -15.33 -18.18 -5.76
N THR A 125 -15.73 -18.81 -4.66
CA THR A 125 -14.91 -19.05 -3.47
C THR A 125 -15.57 -20.09 -2.57
N GLY A 126 -14.80 -20.72 -1.69
CA GLY A 126 -15.31 -21.68 -0.70
C GLY A 126 -15.93 -21.06 0.55
N THR A 127 -15.78 -19.75 0.79
CA THR A 127 -16.07 -19.13 2.10
C THR A 127 -16.83 -17.80 2.02
N ALA A 128 -17.63 -17.55 0.97
CA ALA A 128 -18.33 -16.26 0.81
C ALA A 128 -19.61 -16.12 1.64
N LYS A 129 -20.17 -17.22 2.17
CA LYS A 129 -21.52 -17.20 2.75
C LYS A 129 -21.65 -16.29 3.98
N THR A 130 -20.59 -16.18 4.78
CA THR A 130 -20.56 -15.28 5.94
C THR A 130 -20.59 -13.80 5.53
N GLU A 131 -20.01 -13.47 4.37
CA GLU A 131 -19.88 -12.10 3.86
C GLU A 131 -20.97 -11.74 2.82
N GLU A 132 -22.06 -12.52 2.75
CA GLU A 132 -23.11 -12.34 1.74
C GLU A 132 -23.70 -10.92 1.73
N ILE A 133 -23.92 -10.34 2.92
CA ILE A 133 -24.47 -9.00 3.06
C ILE A 133 -23.54 -7.97 2.40
N GLU A 134 -22.23 -8.06 2.67
CA GLU A 134 -21.25 -7.15 2.07
C GLU A 134 -21.18 -7.31 0.54
N PHE A 135 -21.20 -8.54 0.02
CA PHE A 135 -21.24 -8.79 -1.42
C PHE A 135 -22.48 -8.21 -2.08
N ARG A 136 -23.65 -8.34 -1.45
CA ARG A 136 -24.90 -7.79 -1.97
C ARG A 136 -24.92 -6.27 -1.93
N GLU A 137 -24.51 -5.66 -0.81
CA GLU A 137 -24.57 -4.20 -0.64
C GLU A 137 -23.54 -3.46 -1.48
N ILE A 138 -22.31 -3.97 -1.58
CA ILE A 138 -21.22 -3.29 -2.29
C ILE A 138 -21.27 -3.60 -3.79
N TYR A 139 -21.49 -4.87 -4.16
CA TYR A 139 -21.31 -5.35 -5.52
C TYR A 139 -22.61 -5.78 -6.21
N GLY A 140 -23.73 -5.89 -5.49
CA GLY A 140 -24.99 -6.39 -6.04
C GLY A 140 -24.92 -7.86 -6.45
N VAL A 141 -24.07 -8.65 -5.79
CA VAL A 141 -23.85 -10.07 -6.10
C VAL A 141 -24.41 -10.93 -4.98
N ASP A 142 -25.25 -11.90 -5.34
CA ASP A 142 -25.76 -12.91 -4.40
C ASP A 142 -24.75 -14.04 -4.18
N VAL A 143 -24.74 -14.59 -2.96
CA VAL A 143 -23.90 -15.74 -2.62
C VAL A 143 -24.74 -17.01 -2.59
N ILE A 144 -24.48 -17.90 -3.55
CA ILE A 144 -25.14 -19.20 -3.68
C ILE A 144 -24.17 -20.27 -3.21
N GLU A 145 -24.59 -21.03 -2.20
CA GLU A 145 -23.84 -22.19 -1.71
C GLU A 145 -24.14 -23.40 -2.61
N ILE A 146 -23.08 -23.95 -3.22
CA ILE A 146 -23.18 -25.13 -4.08
C ILE A 146 -22.84 -26.38 -3.24
N PRO A 147 -23.68 -27.44 -3.26
CA PRO A 147 -23.40 -28.65 -2.51
C PRO A 147 -22.10 -29.32 -2.99
N THR A 148 -21.39 -29.96 -2.06
CA THR A 148 -20.15 -30.67 -2.38
C THR A 148 -20.41 -31.94 -3.20
N ASN A 149 -19.46 -32.32 -4.05
CA ASN A 149 -19.56 -33.54 -4.86
C ASN A 149 -19.62 -34.83 -4.01
N LYS A 150 -18.96 -34.82 -2.84
CA LYS A 150 -19.03 -35.88 -1.84
C LYS A 150 -19.28 -35.27 -0.46
N PRO A 151 -19.94 -35.99 0.47
CA PRO A 151 -20.05 -35.55 1.86
C PRO A 151 -18.67 -35.28 2.46
N VAL A 152 -18.53 -34.16 3.16
CA VAL A 152 -17.29 -33.83 3.87
C VAL A 152 -17.17 -34.73 5.09
N VAL A 153 -16.05 -35.46 5.19
CA VAL A 153 -15.73 -36.38 6.29
C VAL A 153 -14.50 -35.92 7.07
N ARG A 154 -14.11 -34.66 6.92
CA ARG A 154 -12.96 -34.07 7.61
C ARG A 154 -13.36 -33.75 9.05
N ASP A 155 -12.55 -34.21 10.00
CA ASP A 155 -12.69 -33.87 11.40
C ASP A 155 -11.97 -32.55 11.71
N ASP A 156 -12.74 -31.49 11.96
CA ASP A 156 -12.23 -30.19 12.36
C ASP A 156 -12.15 -30.10 13.91
N PHE A 157 -10.94 -30.21 14.45
CA PHE A 157 -10.68 -30.16 15.89
C PHE A 157 -10.73 -28.74 16.46
N GLN A 158 -10.99 -28.61 17.77
CA GLN A 158 -11.00 -27.32 18.47
C GLN A 158 -9.59 -26.74 18.63
N ASP A 159 -9.52 -25.42 18.77
CA ASP A 159 -8.27 -24.71 19.02
C ASP A 159 -7.61 -25.14 20.34
N VAL A 160 -6.28 -25.30 20.31
CA VAL A 160 -5.47 -25.58 21.50
C VAL A 160 -4.69 -24.31 21.89
N VAL A 161 -5.00 -23.77 23.07
CA VAL A 161 -4.46 -22.49 23.55
C VAL A 161 -3.31 -22.70 24.54
N TYR A 162 -2.20 -21.99 24.33
CA TYR A 162 -1.02 -22.05 25.19
C TYR A 162 -0.70 -20.67 25.78
N LYS A 163 -0.21 -20.66 27.02
CA LYS A 163 0.22 -19.42 27.72
C LYS A 163 1.34 -18.67 26.99
N GLY A 164 2.24 -19.39 26.33
CA GLY A 164 3.43 -18.80 25.71
C GLY A 164 3.77 -19.45 24.37
N GLU A 165 4.41 -18.67 23.50
CA GLU A 165 4.72 -19.10 22.14
C GLU A 165 5.68 -20.30 22.10
N ILE A 166 6.65 -20.36 23.03
CA ILE A 166 7.56 -21.52 23.15
C ILE A 166 6.78 -22.81 23.44
N GLY A 167 5.78 -22.75 24.33
CA GLY A 167 4.93 -23.89 24.67
C GLY A 167 4.10 -24.35 23.47
N LYS A 168 3.50 -23.39 22.75
CA LYS A 168 2.78 -23.64 21.50
C LYS A 168 3.66 -24.33 20.47
N PHE A 169 4.85 -23.78 20.18
CA PHE A 169 5.77 -24.36 19.19
C PHE A 169 6.22 -25.76 19.58
N ARG A 170 6.53 -26.01 20.86
CA ARG A 170 6.90 -27.35 21.32
C ARG A 170 5.77 -28.35 21.08
N SER A 171 4.53 -27.96 21.36
CA SER A 171 3.38 -28.85 21.14
C SER A 171 3.14 -29.13 19.66
N VAL A 172 3.19 -28.09 18.81
CA VAL A 172 3.08 -28.24 17.35
C VAL A 172 4.16 -29.18 16.81
N ILE A 173 5.40 -29.04 17.26
CA ILE A 173 6.50 -29.92 16.84
C ILE A 173 6.27 -31.37 17.28
N ASN A 174 5.80 -31.59 18.51
CA ASN A 174 5.50 -32.93 19.00
C ASN A 174 4.40 -33.60 18.18
N GLU A 175 3.35 -32.85 17.83
CA GLU A 175 2.27 -33.34 17.00
C GLU A 175 2.75 -33.68 15.58
N ILE A 176 3.59 -32.83 14.98
CA ILE A 176 4.22 -33.12 13.68
C ILE A 176 5.05 -34.41 13.76
N ILE A 177 5.83 -34.61 14.83
CA ILE A 177 6.64 -35.82 15.03
C ILE A 177 5.73 -37.06 15.12
N GLU A 178 4.65 -36.99 15.91
CA GLU A 178 3.71 -38.11 16.09
C GLU A 178 3.05 -38.50 14.76
N LYS A 179 2.55 -37.52 13.99
CA LYS A 179 1.92 -37.78 12.68
C LYS A 179 2.92 -38.24 11.63
N HIS A 180 4.13 -37.69 11.66
CA HIS A 180 5.19 -38.12 10.74
C HIS A 180 5.63 -39.56 11.01
N GLN A 181 5.67 -40.00 12.27
CA GLN A 181 5.98 -41.39 12.64
C GLN A 181 4.96 -42.40 12.10
N THR A 182 3.68 -42.01 12.00
CA THR A 182 2.64 -42.86 11.40
C THR A 182 2.58 -42.77 9.87
N GLY A 183 3.40 -41.91 9.26
CA GLY A 183 3.41 -41.66 7.83
C GLY A 183 2.29 -40.74 7.33
N GLN A 184 1.50 -40.14 8.23
CA GLN A 184 0.45 -39.22 7.86
C GLN A 184 1.05 -37.90 7.30
N PRO A 185 0.61 -37.41 6.13
CA PRO A 185 1.05 -36.12 5.60
C PRO A 185 0.58 -34.96 6.49
N VAL A 186 1.42 -33.94 6.64
CA VAL A 186 1.14 -32.78 7.50
C VAL A 186 1.38 -31.47 6.75
N LEU A 187 0.38 -30.59 6.78
CA LEU A 187 0.47 -29.20 6.31
C LEU A 187 0.41 -28.26 7.52
N VAL A 188 1.43 -27.43 7.71
CA VAL A 188 1.52 -26.47 8.82
C VAL A 188 1.37 -25.05 8.32
N GLY A 189 0.31 -24.36 8.75
CA GLY A 189 0.09 -22.95 8.44
C GLY A 189 0.83 -22.02 9.41
N THR A 190 1.50 -21.00 8.87
CA THR A 190 2.17 -19.94 9.66
C THR A 190 1.81 -18.56 9.13
N ILE A 191 1.78 -17.54 10.00
CA ILE A 191 1.39 -16.17 9.59
C ILE A 191 2.54 -15.34 9.01
N SER A 192 3.79 -15.71 9.26
CA SER A 192 4.97 -14.96 8.81
C SER A 192 6.12 -15.89 8.44
N ILE A 193 6.95 -15.45 7.50
CA ILE A 193 8.12 -16.17 7.02
C ILE A 193 9.08 -16.49 8.17
N GLU A 194 9.28 -15.54 9.08
CA GLU A 194 10.12 -15.72 10.27
C GLU A 194 9.67 -16.92 11.11
N LYS A 195 8.36 -17.08 11.33
CA LYS A 195 7.81 -18.21 12.09
C LYS A 195 7.99 -19.53 11.33
N SER A 196 7.84 -19.52 10.00
CA SER A 196 8.11 -20.68 9.16
C SER A 196 9.58 -21.13 9.27
N GLU A 197 10.52 -20.18 9.25
CA GLU A 197 11.95 -20.44 9.40
C GLU A 197 12.32 -20.97 10.79
N ILE A 198 11.70 -20.43 11.86
CA ILE A 198 11.89 -20.96 13.22
C ILE A 198 11.43 -22.42 13.29
N LEU A 199 10.23 -22.71 12.78
CA LEU A 199 9.67 -24.05 12.78
C LEU A 199 10.55 -25.02 11.96
N SER A 200 10.98 -24.59 10.77
CA SER A 200 11.89 -25.33 9.89
C SER A 200 13.19 -25.71 10.58
N LYS A 201 13.83 -24.75 11.26
CA LYS A 201 15.07 -25.00 12.02
C LYS A 201 14.89 -26.04 13.12
N ILE A 202 13.75 -26.03 13.81
CA ILE A 202 13.46 -26.99 14.87
C ILE A 202 13.23 -28.39 14.26
N LEU A 203 12.42 -28.49 13.21
CA LEU A 203 12.16 -29.76 12.52
C LEU A 203 13.44 -30.37 11.93
N LYS A 204 14.31 -29.54 11.34
CA LYS A 204 15.61 -29.98 10.82
C LYS A 204 16.51 -30.56 11.91
N LYS A 205 16.50 -29.97 13.11
CA LYS A 205 17.23 -30.51 14.28
C LYS A 205 16.66 -31.85 14.76
N GLN A 206 15.37 -32.09 14.56
CA GLN A 206 14.70 -33.37 14.86
C GLN A 206 14.84 -34.41 13.72
N GLY A 207 15.54 -34.07 12.64
CA GLY A 207 15.75 -34.97 11.50
C GLY A 207 14.53 -35.14 10.58
N ILE A 208 13.50 -34.30 10.72
CA ILE A 208 12.30 -34.37 9.87
C ILE A 208 12.54 -33.60 8.57
N LYS A 209 12.46 -34.32 7.44
CA LYS A 209 12.45 -33.70 6.11
C LYS A 209 11.14 -32.97 5.90
N HIS A 210 11.22 -31.73 5.44
CA HIS A 210 10.06 -30.88 5.21
C HIS A 210 10.37 -29.83 4.14
N GLU A 211 9.32 -29.32 3.53
CA GLU A 211 9.37 -28.23 2.56
C GLU A 211 8.80 -26.93 3.15
N VAL A 212 9.29 -25.77 2.72
CA VAL A 212 8.84 -24.45 3.20
C VAL A 212 8.39 -23.61 2.02
N LEU A 213 7.13 -23.16 2.07
CA LEU A 213 6.50 -22.33 1.04
C LEU A 213 6.32 -20.91 1.60
N ASN A 214 6.94 -19.92 0.96
CA ASN A 214 6.99 -18.54 1.44
C ASN A 214 6.34 -17.52 0.50
N ALA A 215 5.54 -18.00 -0.48
CA ALA A 215 4.85 -17.20 -1.49
C ALA A 215 5.78 -16.35 -2.36
N LYS A 216 7.05 -16.77 -2.56
CA LYS A 216 8.01 -16.08 -3.44
C LYS A 216 8.10 -16.69 -4.83
N GLN A 217 7.89 -18.01 -4.95
CA GLN A 217 8.08 -18.74 -6.21
C GLN A 217 6.85 -19.60 -6.51
N HIS A 218 5.78 -18.96 -7.01
CA HIS A 218 4.47 -19.60 -7.16
C HIS A 218 4.51 -20.91 -7.97
N ASP A 219 5.22 -20.97 -9.10
CA ASP A 219 5.25 -22.16 -9.96
C ASP A 219 5.90 -23.38 -9.28
N LYS A 220 7.04 -23.16 -8.61
CA LYS A 220 7.72 -24.22 -7.86
C LYS A 220 6.98 -24.61 -6.60
N GLU A 221 6.35 -23.65 -5.93
CA GLU A 221 5.51 -23.92 -4.76
C GLU A 221 4.30 -24.78 -5.13
N ALA A 222 3.70 -24.56 -6.30
CA ALA A 222 2.60 -25.40 -6.80
C ALA A 222 3.04 -26.87 -6.97
N GLU A 223 4.22 -27.11 -7.57
CA GLU A 223 4.76 -28.48 -7.69
C GLU A 223 4.93 -29.15 -6.32
N ILE A 224 5.41 -28.42 -5.32
CA ILE A 224 5.59 -28.93 -3.96
C ILE A 224 4.24 -29.22 -3.29
N VAL A 225 3.27 -28.30 -3.40
CA VAL A 225 1.92 -28.46 -2.82
C VAL A 225 1.20 -29.67 -3.39
N ALA A 226 1.30 -29.89 -4.70
CA ALA A 226 0.72 -31.05 -5.36
C ALA A 226 1.28 -32.38 -4.86
N GLN A 227 2.47 -32.39 -4.23
CA GLN A 227 3.08 -33.58 -3.63
C GLN A 227 2.91 -33.63 -2.10
N ALA A 228 2.31 -32.63 -1.48
CA ALA A 228 2.21 -32.51 -0.02
C ALA A 228 1.32 -33.60 0.63
N GLY A 229 0.45 -34.26 -0.15
CA GLY A 229 -0.41 -35.36 0.32
C GLY A 229 0.28 -36.73 0.34
N ARG A 230 1.52 -36.83 -0.15
CA ARG A 230 2.26 -38.11 -0.15
C ARG A 230 2.63 -38.55 1.26
N LEU A 231 2.68 -39.88 1.45
CA LEU A 231 3.05 -40.52 2.71
C LEU A 231 4.34 -39.94 3.30
N GLY A 232 4.26 -39.51 4.57
CA GLY A 232 5.36 -38.93 5.33
C GLY A 232 5.72 -37.49 4.97
N SER A 233 5.00 -36.81 4.07
CA SER A 233 5.33 -35.44 3.68
C SER A 233 5.01 -34.44 4.79
N VAL A 234 5.91 -33.49 5.02
CA VAL A 234 5.70 -32.37 5.94
C VAL A 234 5.93 -31.07 5.17
N THR A 235 4.91 -30.23 5.11
CA THR A 235 4.95 -28.97 4.35
C THR A 235 4.59 -27.81 5.27
N ILE A 236 5.42 -26.77 5.29
CA ILE A 236 5.18 -25.54 6.06
C ILE A 236 4.77 -24.44 5.06
N ALA A 237 3.57 -23.91 5.20
CA ALA A 237 3.05 -22.85 4.33
C ALA A 237 2.90 -21.53 5.11
N THR A 238 3.46 -20.44 4.58
CA THR A 238 3.21 -19.09 5.09
C THR A 238 1.94 -18.52 4.47
N ASN A 239 0.93 -18.24 5.29
CA ASN A 239 -0.33 -17.60 4.93
C ASN A 239 -1.00 -18.24 3.70
N MET A 240 -1.01 -17.55 2.56
CA MET A 240 -1.63 -18.01 1.30
C MET A 240 -0.65 -18.71 0.35
N ALA A 241 0.53 -19.13 0.82
CA ALA A 241 1.45 -19.90 -0.02
C ALA A 241 0.79 -21.21 -0.47
N GLY A 242 0.93 -21.55 -1.75
CA GLY A 242 0.28 -22.71 -2.36
C GLY A 242 -1.21 -22.54 -2.69
N ARG A 243 -1.78 -21.33 -2.54
CA ARG A 243 -3.18 -21.09 -2.90
C ARG A 243 -3.46 -21.41 -4.38
N GLY A 244 -4.51 -22.19 -4.62
CA GLY A 244 -4.97 -22.54 -5.97
C GLY A 244 -4.40 -23.85 -6.51
N THR A 245 -3.57 -24.56 -5.73
CA THR A 245 -3.14 -25.93 -6.06
C THR A 245 -3.76 -26.91 -5.07
N ASP A 246 -4.40 -27.96 -5.59
CA ASP A 246 -4.98 -29.01 -4.74
C ASP A 246 -3.89 -29.93 -4.18
N ILE A 247 -4.05 -30.34 -2.93
CA ILE A 247 -3.21 -31.36 -2.30
C ILE A 247 -3.81 -32.73 -2.63
N VAL A 248 -3.05 -33.57 -3.33
CA VAL A 248 -3.46 -34.90 -3.81
C VAL A 248 -2.74 -36.00 -3.06
#